data_AF-A0A5A8ABB9-F1
#
_entry.id   AF-A0A5A8ABB9-F1
#
_cell.length_a   1.000
_cell.length_b   1.000
_cell.length_c   1.000
_cell.angle_alpha   90.00
_cell.angle_beta   90.00
_cell.angle_gamma   90.00
#
_symmetry.space_group_name_H-M   'P 1'
#
loop_
_entity.id
_entity.type
_entity.pdbx_description
1 polymer ?
#
loop_
_entity_poly.entity_id
_entity_poly.type
_entity_poly.pdbx_seq_one_letter_code
_entity_poly.pdbx_strand_id
1 'polypeptide(L)' 'MTDRAQNPGNPDDIPLRDEDVDMRLGKHAIALLQAARDAGEPTLIAQAEAMAMAVGFLLASRLPEWKPATD' A
#
# COMPACT_ATOMS: atom_id res chain seq x y z
N MET A 1 -12.88 30.33 -36.15
CA MET A 1 -13.38 30.46 -34.77
C MET A 1 -13.50 29.05 -34.20
N THR A 2 -12.44 28.57 -33.57
CA THR A 2 -12.38 27.25 -32.94
C THR A 2 -12.51 27.46 -31.45
N ASP A 3 -13.71 27.29 -30.90
CA ASP A 3 -13.86 27.03 -29.47
C ASP A 3 -14.01 25.53 -29.27
N ARG A 4 -12.82 24.96 -29.04
CA ARG A 4 -12.51 23.61 -28.66
C ARG A 4 -13.37 23.24 -27.47
N ALA A 5 -14.27 22.27 -27.67
CA ALA A 5 -15.05 21.64 -26.62
C ALA A 5 -14.18 21.43 -25.38
N GLN A 6 -14.60 22.02 -24.26
CA GLN A 6 -14.06 21.72 -22.96
C GLN A 6 -14.30 20.24 -22.71
N ASN A 7 -13.27 19.43 -22.89
CA ASN A 7 -13.27 18.05 -22.47
C ASN A 7 -13.07 18.08 -20.95
N PRO A 8 -14.11 17.81 -20.13
CA PRO A 8 -13.88 17.68 -18.71
C PRO A 8 -12.92 16.51 -18.53
N GLY A 9 -11.76 16.77 -17.92
CA GLY A 9 -10.76 15.75 -17.61
C GLY A 9 -11.45 14.56 -16.95
N ASN A 10 -11.06 13.36 -17.38
CA ASN A 10 -11.63 12.11 -16.90
C ASN A 10 -11.55 12.10 -15.36
N PRO A 11 -12.65 11.87 -14.62
CA PRO A 11 -12.64 11.83 -13.15
C PRO A 11 -11.74 10.72 -12.57
N ASP A 12 -11.18 9.86 -13.42
CA ASP A 12 -10.21 8.83 -13.04
C ASP A 12 -8.74 9.33 -13.01
N ASP A 13 -8.45 10.55 -13.48
CA ASP A 13 -7.10 11.16 -13.39
C ASP A 13 -6.82 11.79 -12.00
N ILE A 14 -7.40 11.23 -10.94
CA ILE A 14 -7.01 11.61 -9.58
C ILE A 14 -5.62 11.00 -9.35
N PRO A 15 -4.57 11.80 -9.12
CA PRO A 15 -3.29 11.26 -8.70
C PRO A 15 -3.55 10.52 -7.38
N LEU A 16 -3.54 9.19 -7.42
CA LEU A 16 -3.56 8.39 -6.20
C LEU A 16 -2.36 8.85 -5.39
N ARG A 17 -2.63 9.46 -4.23
CA ARG A 17 -1.56 9.91 -3.36
C ARG A 17 -0.73 8.68 -2.99
N ASP A 18 0.59 8.84 -2.91
CA ASP A 18 1.48 7.73 -2.55
C ASP A 18 1.04 7.06 -1.23
N GLU A 19 0.46 7.85 -0.32
CA GLU A 19 -0.19 7.41 0.93
C GLU A 19 -1.33 6.39 0.72
N ASP A 20 -2.15 6.56 -0.32
CA ASP A 20 -3.24 5.64 -0.66
C ASP A 20 -2.69 4.31 -1.21
N VAL A 21 -1.59 4.38 -1.97
CA VAL A 21 -0.90 3.19 -2.49
C VAL A 21 -0.27 2.41 -1.34
N ASP A 22 0.39 3.10 -0.41
CA ASP A 22 1.02 2.51 0.77
C ASP A 22 0.00 1.84 1.68
N MET A 23 -1.13 2.50 1.93
CA MET A 23 -2.22 1.91 2.71
C MET A 23 -2.82 0.67 2.03
N ARG A 24 -3.02 0.71 0.71
CA ARG A 24 -3.53 -0.46 -0.04
C ARG A 24 -2.54 -1.62 -0.02
N LEU A 25 -1.24 -1.32 -0.15
CA LEU A 25 -0.19 -2.33 -0.10
C LEU A 25 -0.13 -3.02 1.28
N GLY A 26 -0.20 -2.24 2.36
CA GLY A 26 -0.25 -2.77 3.73
C GLY A 26 -1.48 -3.65 3.96
N LYS A 27 -2.67 -3.20 3.55
CA LYS A 27 -3.92 -3.99 3.64
C LYS A 27 -3.83 -5.29 2.85
N HIS A 28 -3.25 -5.25 1.66
CA HIS A 28 -3.11 -6.43 0.81
C HIS A 28 -2.18 -7.48 1.44
N ALA A 29 -1.04 -7.06 2.00
CA ALA A 29 -0.11 -7.97 2.66
C ALA A 29 -0.75 -8.68 3.86
N ILE A 30 -1.54 -7.96 4.67
CA ILE A 30 -2.27 -8.55 5.79
C ILE A 30 -3.32 -9.55 5.30
N ALA A 31 -4.07 -9.21 4.25
CA ALA A 31 -5.09 -10.10 3.68
C ALA A 31 -4.47 -11.40 3.14
N LEU A 32 -3.30 -11.33 2.49
CA LEU A 32 -2.57 -12.52 2.03
C LEU A 32 -2.12 -13.40 3.18
N LEU A 33 -1.61 -12.80 4.28
CA LEU A 33 -1.25 -13.56 5.47
C LEU A 33 -2.46 -14.24 6.12
N GLN A 34 -3.59 -13.53 6.19
CA GLN A 34 -4.84 -14.10 6.69
C GLN A 34 -5.26 -15.30 5.83
N ALA A 35 -5.27 -15.15 4.51
CA ALA A 35 -5.63 -16.23 3.59
C ALA A 35 -4.68 -17.44 3.69
N ALA A 36 -3.38 -17.21 3.89
CA ALA A 36 -2.42 -18.28 4.10
C ALA A 36 -2.67 -19.04 5.42
N ARG A 37 -3.05 -18.32 6.49
CA ARG A 37 -3.44 -18.93 7.78
C ARG A 37 -4.73 -19.73 7.66
N ASP A 38 -5.71 -19.20 6.93
CA ASP A 38 -6.99 -19.88 6.67
C ASP A 38 -6.78 -21.16 5.84
N ALA A 39 -5.79 -21.18 4.95
CA ALA A 39 -5.40 -22.37 4.20
C ALA A 39 -4.69 -23.44 5.05
N GLY A 40 -4.12 -23.07 6.20
CA GLY A 40 -3.50 -24.00 7.15
C GLY A 40 -2.17 -24.62 6.72
N GLU A 41 -1.60 -24.20 5.58
CA GLU A 41 -0.36 -24.75 5.04
C GLU A 41 0.88 -24.02 5.60
N PRO A 42 1.75 -24.70 6.37
CA PRO A 42 2.86 -24.03 7.07
C PRO A 42 3.83 -23.27 6.15
N THR A 43 4.08 -23.80 4.96
CA THR A 43 4.99 -23.18 3.99
C THR A 43 4.40 -21.90 3.40
N LEU A 44 3.08 -21.88 3.16
CA LEU A 44 2.37 -20.69 2.68
C LEU A 44 2.30 -19.61 3.77
N ILE A 45 2.09 -20.00 5.02
CA ILE A 45 2.10 -19.07 6.15
C ILE A 45 3.47 -18.40 6.26
N ALA A 46 4.55 -19.18 6.27
CA ALA A 46 5.91 -18.64 6.36
C ALA A 46 6.24 -17.67 5.21
N GLN A 47 5.81 -18.00 3.98
CA GLN A 47 5.98 -17.12 2.83
C GLN A 47 5.20 -15.82 2.97
N ALA A 48 3.94 -15.89 3.42
CA ALA A 48 3.11 -14.71 3.60
C ALA A 48 3.60 -13.83 4.76
N GLU A 49 4.15 -14.41 5.83
CA GLU A 49 4.78 -13.67 6.93
C GLU A 49 6.03 -12.92 6.46
N ALA A 50 6.90 -13.58 5.67
CA ALA A 50 8.08 -12.92 5.09
C ALA A 50 7.67 -11.75 4.18
N MET A 51 6.63 -11.92 3.38
CA MET A 51 6.08 -10.85 2.54
C MET A 51 5.51 -9.69 3.38
N ALA A 52 4.74 -9.98 4.43
CA ALA A 52 4.19 -8.96 5.31
C ALA A 52 5.29 -8.17 6.03
N MET A 53 6.37 -8.83 6.46
CA MET A 53 7.54 -8.17 7.03
C MET A 53 8.25 -7.27 6.02
N ALA A 54 8.48 -7.75 4.79
CA ALA A 54 9.13 -6.97 3.73
C ALA A 54 8.32 -5.72 3.36
N VAL A 55 6.99 -5.85 3.25
CA VAL A 55 6.09 -4.71 3.03
C VAL A 55 6.13 -3.76 4.21
N GLY A 56 6.04 -4.26 5.45
CA GLY A 56 6.13 -3.43 6.66
C GLY A 56 7.42 -2.62 6.71
N PHE A 57 8.56 -3.24 6.38
CA PHE A 57 9.85 -2.55 6.29
C PHE A 57 9.86 -1.46 5.22
N LEU A 58 9.38 -1.77 4.01
CA LEU A 58 9.30 -0.80 2.90
C LEU A 58 8.45 0.42 3.29
N LEU A 59 7.27 0.18 3.88
CA LEU A 59 6.38 1.24 4.32
C LEU A 59 7.00 2.07 5.45
N ALA A 60 7.63 1.43 6.43
CA ALA A 60 8.33 2.11 7.51
C ALA A 60 9.49 2.98 7.00
N SER A 61 10.21 2.52 5.96
CA SER A 61 11.32 3.28 5.36
C SER A 61 10.88 4.58 4.67
N ARG A 62 9.59 4.72 4.35
CA ARG A 62 9.00 5.92 3.71
C ARG A 62 8.48 6.92 4.72
N LEU A 63 8.38 6.55 6.00
CA LEU A 63 8.00 7.49 7.04
C LEU A 63 9.14 8.51 7.20
N PRO A 64 8.84 9.82 7.19
CA PRO A 64 9.84 10.85 7.47
C PRO A 64 10.48 10.56 8.84
N GLU A 65 11.78 10.81 8.96
CA GLU A 65 12.56 10.48 10.17
C GLU A 65 11.78 10.88 11.41
N TRP A 66 11.32 9.86 12.13
CA TRP A 66 10.69 10.07 13.43
C TRP A 66 11.77 10.62 14.35
N LYS A 67 11.76 11.94 14.57
CA LYS A 67 12.53 12.56 15.64
C LYS A 67 11.83 12.20 16.95
N PRO A 68 12.43 11.39 17.84
CA PRO A 68 11.89 11.23 19.18
C PRO A 68 11.81 12.63 19.79
N ALA A 69 10.65 12.96 20.39
CA ALA A 69 10.52 14.19 21.16
C ALA A 69 11.48 14.09 22.34
N THR A 70 12.64 14.73 22.22
CA THR A 70 13.52 14.98 23.35
C THR A 70 12.89 16.10 24.17
N ASP A 71 12.25 15.72 25.28
CA ASP A 71 11.96 16.58 26.43
C ASP A 71 13.26 16.81 27.21
#